data_AF-A0A1Y1YPG5-F1
#
_entry.id   AF-A0A1Y1YPG5-F1
#
_cell.length_a   1.000
_cell.length_b   1.000
_cell.length_c   1.000
_cell.angle_alpha   90.00
_cell.angle_beta   90.00
_cell.angle_gamma   90.00
#
_symmetry.space_group_name_H-M   'P 1'
#
loop_
_entity.id
_entity.type
_entity.pdbx_description
1 polymer ?
#
loop_
_entity_poly.entity_id
_entity_poly.type
_entity_poly.pdbx_seq_one_letter_code
_entity_poly.pdbx_strand_id
1 'polypeptide(L)'
;MGCCSSKQEDPQIANERTHLLNGAQTASPDGIDKRMSYKEYEAMNQARLEDSLKKIVQKTAENLIDISRTQVERMKHQDTMERSNTYKTLMEGCKTLPPNVMNIFDLPANDLPKSPKDVLSKSRVTKEDLAMTTKALNDIQEAVEHMQIEYIGEFVVPLTFATPVGED
;
A
#
# COMPACT_ATOMS: atom_id res chain seq x y z
N MET A 1 -48.35 5.59 15.07
CA MET A 1 -48.20 6.71 14.12
C MET A 1 -46.71 6.93 13.90
N GLY A 2 -46.25 6.87 12.64
CA GLY A 2 -44.90 7.18 12.09
C GLY A 2 -43.71 6.45 12.74
N CYS A 3 -42.98 5.51 12.14
CA CYS A 3 -42.50 5.33 10.76
C CYS A 3 -41.84 6.58 10.15
N CYS A 4 -40.55 6.77 10.46
CA CYS A 4 -39.63 7.57 9.67
C CYS A 4 -38.55 6.65 9.10
N SER A 5 -38.80 6.19 7.89
CA SER A 5 -37.81 5.72 6.94
C SER A 5 -37.04 6.92 6.40
N SER A 6 -35.74 6.97 6.58
CA SER A 6 -34.84 7.76 5.74
C SER A 6 -33.92 6.80 5.01
N LYS A 7 -34.26 6.58 3.73
CA LYS A 7 -33.44 5.92 2.74
C LYS A 7 -32.16 6.73 2.55
N GLN A 8 -31.03 6.18 2.99
CA GLN A 8 -29.74 6.55 2.44
C GLN A 8 -29.08 5.23 2.06
N GLU A 9 -29.08 4.96 0.77
CA GLU A 9 -28.42 3.81 0.17
C GLU A 9 -26.92 4.04 0.30
N ASP A 10 -26.34 3.50 1.37
CA ASP A 10 -24.90 3.29 1.44
C ASP A 10 -24.58 1.96 0.74
N PRO A 11 -23.80 1.96 -0.36
CA PRO A 11 -23.50 0.74 -1.11
C PRO A 11 -22.54 -0.22 -0.37
N GLN A 12 -22.18 0.07 0.88
CA GLN A 12 -21.15 -0.67 1.63
C GLN A 12 -21.68 -1.65 2.69
N ILE A 13 -22.97 -1.64 3.04
CA ILE A 13 -23.55 -2.59 4.03
C ILE A 13 -24.02 -3.91 3.35
N ALA A 14 -23.80 -4.05 2.04
CA ALA A 14 -24.14 -5.27 1.30
C ALA A 14 -23.27 -6.48 1.67
N ASN A 15 -22.20 -6.31 2.47
CA ASN A 15 -21.21 -7.35 2.72
C ASN A 15 -21.38 -8.13 4.04
N GLU A 16 -22.29 -7.72 4.92
CA GLU A 16 -22.45 -8.35 6.24
C GLU A 16 -23.46 -9.50 6.24
N ARG A 17 -24.27 -9.60 5.18
CA ARG A 17 -25.30 -10.64 4.99
C ARG A 17 -25.07 -11.53 3.78
N THR A 18 -23.98 -11.33 3.05
CA THR A 18 -23.58 -12.22 1.96
C THR A 18 -23.07 -13.52 2.56
N HIS A 19 -23.84 -14.60 2.39
CA HIS A 19 -23.37 -15.94 2.70
C HIS A 19 -22.04 -16.20 1.98
N LEU A 20 -21.01 -16.63 2.72
CA LEU A 20 -19.65 -16.89 2.21
C LEU A 20 -19.57 -17.99 1.13
N LEU A 21 -20.71 -18.57 0.75
CA LEU A 21 -20.84 -19.64 -0.24
C LEU A 21 -21.84 -19.18 -1.31
N ASN A 22 -21.33 -18.85 -2.50
CA ASN A 22 -22.07 -18.40 -3.69
C ASN A 22 -22.96 -19.49 -4.35
N GLY A 23 -23.57 -20.39 -3.57
CA GLY A 23 -24.23 -21.60 -4.07
C GLY A 23 -25.75 -21.65 -3.98
N ALA A 24 -26.40 -20.72 -3.27
CA ALA A 24 -27.86 -20.75 -3.10
C ALA A 24 -28.58 -19.93 -4.18
N GLN A 25 -28.30 -20.20 -5.46
CA GLN A 25 -29.26 -19.88 -6.50
C GLN A 25 -30.24 -21.05 -6.61
N THR A 26 -31.44 -20.77 -6.13
CA THR A 26 -32.66 -21.54 -6.31
C THR A 26 -32.78 -22.07 -7.74
N ALA A 27 -32.68 -23.39 -7.91
CA ALA A 27 -33.13 -24.03 -9.13
C ALA A 27 -34.64 -23.78 -9.28
N SER A 28 -35.02 -23.14 -10.37
CA SER A 28 -36.41 -22.92 -10.79
C SER A 28 -37.10 -24.27 -11.02
N PRO A 29 -38.43 -24.36 -10.82
CA PRO A 29 -39.16 -25.62 -10.84
C PRO A 29 -39.58 -25.95 -12.27
N ASP A 30 -38.67 -26.47 -13.10
CA ASP A 30 -39.06 -27.28 -14.25
C ASP A 30 -37.84 -27.96 -14.89
N GLY A 31 -37.91 -29.29 -15.05
CA GLY A 31 -37.12 -30.00 -16.07
C GLY A 31 -35.88 -30.77 -15.59
N ILE A 32 -36.11 -31.94 -15.00
CA ILE A 32 -35.48 -33.25 -15.31
C ILE A 32 -33.94 -33.37 -15.36
N ASP A 33 -33.46 -34.34 -14.57
CA ASP A 33 -32.17 -35.05 -14.61
C ASP A 33 -30.87 -34.28 -14.30
N LYS A 34 -30.54 -34.30 -13.02
CA LYS A 34 -29.35 -35.01 -12.50
C LYS A 34 -29.53 -35.20 -11.00
N ARG A 35 -29.99 -36.37 -10.57
CA ARG A 35 -29.78 -36.82 -9.19
C ARG A 35 -28.27 -37.06 -9.01
N MET A 36 -27.52 -35.98 -8.84
CA MET A 36 -26.23 -36.05 -8.18
C MET A 36 -26.48 -36.76 -6.85
N SER A 37 -25.80 -37.88 -6.64
CA SER A 37 -25.86 -38.60 -5.36
C SER A 37 -25.60 -37.58 -4.25
N TYR A 38 -26.43 -37.54 -3.21
CA TYR A 38 -26.28 -36.60 -2.10
C TYR A 38 -24.85 -36.65 -1.53
N LYS A 39 -24.23 -37.85 -1.55
CA LYS A 39 -22.83 -38.09 -1.17
C LYS A 39 -21.80 -37.38 -2.07
N GLU A 40 -22.10 -37.24 -3.35
CA GLU A 40 -21.20 -36.65 -4.34
C GLU A 40 -21.29 -35.11 -4.31
N TYR A 41 -22.48 -34.57 -4.00
CA TYR A 41 -22.66 -33.16 -3.67
C TYR A 41 -21.95 -32.79 -2.35
N GLU A 42 -22.07 -33.63 -1.32
CA GLU A 42 -21.34 -33.46 -0.05
C GLU A 42 -19.82 -33.53 -0.24
N ALA A 43 -19.31 -34.50 -1.01
CA ALA A 43 -17.88 -34.63 -1.29
C ALA A 43 -17.33 -33.42 -2.09
N MET A 44 -18.06 -32.95 -3.10
CA MET A 44 -17.66 -31.77 -3.88
C MET A 44 -17.72 -30.48 -3.04
N ASN A 45 -18.67 -30.40 -2.09
CA ASN A 45 -18.76 -29.29 -1.15
C ASN A 45 -17.61 -29.33 -0.13
N GLN A 46 -17.26 -30.53 0.36
CA GLN A 46 -16.14 -30.74 1.26
C GLN A 46 -14.81 -30.36 0.60
N ALA A 47 -14.55 -30.78 -0.64
CA ALA A 47 -13.34 -30.41 -1.37
C ALA A 47 -13.22 -28.87 -1.55
N ARG A 48 -14.34 -28.18 -1.84
CA ARG A 48 -14.35 -26.71 -1.94
C ARG A 48 -14.09 -26.03 -0.60
N LEU A 49 -14.61 -26.58 0.49
CA LEU A 49 -14.37 -26.08 1.84
C LEU A 49 -12.89 -26.26 2.23
N GLU A 50 -12.30 -27.41 1.91
CA GLU A 50 -10.88 -27.68 2.12
C GLU A 50 -9.97 -26.71 1.33
N ASP A 51 -10.30 -26.43 0.06
CA ASP A 51 -9.58 -25.45 -0.74
C ASP A 51 -9.70 -24.02 -0.20
N SER A 52 -10.89 -23.64 0.29
CA SER A 52 -11.13 -22.34 0.91
C SER A 52 -10.30 -22.20 2.20
N LEU A 53 -10.33 -23.23 3.04
CA LEU A 53 -9.55 -23.26 4.28
C LEU A 53 -8.06 -23.18 4.00
N LYS A 54 -7.57 -23.90 2.98
CA LYS A 54 -6.17 -23.84 2.57
C LYS A 54 -5.75 -22.43 2.13
N LYS A 55 -6.61 -21.71 1.39
CA LYS A 55 -6.37 -20.31 1.01
C LYS A 55 -6.31 -19.38 2.22
N ILE A 56 -7.21 -19.58 3.19
CA ILE A 56 -7.23 -18.79 4.43
C ILE A 56 -5.96 -19.03 5.24
N VAL A 57 -5.56 -20.29 5.41
CA VAL A 57 -4.33 -20.65 6.14
C VAL A 57 -3.10 -20.08 5.42
N GLN A 58 -3.02 -20.21 4.10
CA GLN A 58 -1.93 -19.64 3.30
C GLN A 58 -1.84 -18.12 3.46
N LYS A 59 -2.97 -17.41 3.27
CA LYS A 59 -3.03 -15.96 3.42
C LYS A 59 -2.70 -15.52 4.85
N THR A 60 -3.10 -16.30 5.84
CA THR A 60 -2.78 -16.01 7.25
C THR A 60 -1.29 -16.22 7.52
N ALA A 61 -0.69 -17.29 7.00
CA ALA A 61 0.73 -17.58 7.15
C ALA A 61 1.61 -16.53 6.44
N GLU A 62 1.21 -16.04 5.27
CA GLU A 62 1.91 -14.98 4.53
C GLU A 62 1.84 -13.62 5.24
N ASN A 63 0.72 -13.32 5.90
CA ASN A 63 0.51 -12.05 6.62
C ASN A 63 0.98 -12.10 8.08
N LEU A 64 1.40 -13.26 8.58
CA LEU A 64 1.91 -13.39 9.94
C LEU A 64 3.33 -12.82 10.01
N ILE A 65 3.50 -11.78 10.82
CA ILE A 65 4.83 -11.21 11.09
C ILE A 65 5.51 -12.03 12.17
N ASP A 66 6.54 -12.79 11.78
CA ASP A 66 7.39 -13.54 12.71
C ASP A 66 8.39 -12.61 13.42
N ILE A 67 8.06 -12.24 14.65
CA ILE A 67 8.88 -11.35 15.50
C ILE A 67 10.14 -12.02 16.08
N SER A 68 10.29 -13.34 15.91
CA SER A 68 11.43 -14.09 16.47
C SER A 68 12.70 -14.01 15.62
N ARG A 69 12.60 -13.57 14.36
CA ARG A 69 13.72 -13.49 13.40
C ARG A 69 14.54 -12.22 13.57
N THR A 70 15.20 -12.08 14.72
CA THR A 70 16.15 -10.98 14.97
C THR A 70 17.54 -11.26 14.38
N GLN A 71 17.84 -12.51 14.03
CA GLN A 71 19.05 -12.89 13.32
C GLN A 71 18.72 -13.09 11.84
N VAL A 72 19.41 -12.35 10.97
CA VAL A 72 19.39 -12.62 9.53
C VAL A 72 19.96 -14.02 9.34
N GLU A 73 19.09 -14.98 9.01
CA GLU A 73 19.54 -16.31 8.58
C GLU A 73 20.39 -16.10 7.32
N ARG A 74 21.72 -16.14 7.50
CA ARG A 74 22.65 -16.00 6.40
C ARG A 74 22.46 -17.21 5.52
N MET A 75 22.00 -16.97 4.29
CA MET A 75 22.01 -17.96 3.23
C MET A 75 23.39 -18.63 3.20
N LYS A 76 23.42 -19.96 3.05
CA LYS A 76 24.69 -20.70 3.01
C LYS A 76 25.55 -20.14 1.88
N HIS A 77 26.87 -20.13 2.10
CA HIS A 77 27.81 -19.56 1.14
C HIS A 77 27.69 -20.23 -0.24
N GLN A 78 27.47 -21.55 -0.26
CA GLN A 78 27.26 -22.33 -1.48
C GLN A 78 26.03 -21.85 -2.26
N ASP A 79 24.87 -21.76 -1.61
CA ASP A 79 23.61 -21.30 -2.24
C ASP A 79 23.74 -19.88 -2.80
N THR A 80 24.49 -19.02 -2.11
CA THR A 80 24.77 -17.65 -2.55
C THR A 80 25.60 -17.64 -3.83
N MET A 81 26.64 -18.48 -3.89
CA MET A 81 27.52 -18.60 -5.05
C MET A 81 26.78 -19.18 -6.26
N GLU A 82 25.98 -20.22 -6.06
CA GLU A 82 25.16 -20.83 -7.10
C GLU A 82 24.16 -19.83 -7.69
N ARG A 83 23.40 -19.14 -6.83
CA ARG A 83 22.46 -18.09 -7.26
C ARG A 83 23.15 -16.95 -8.01
N SER A 84 24.31 -16.51 -7.52
CA SER A 84 25.11 -15.48 -8.21
C SER A 84 25.49 -15.92 -9.62
N ASN A 85 25.91 -17.18 -9.79
CA ASN A 85 26.28 -17.69 -11.12
C ASN A 85 25.05 -17.80 -12.03
N THR A 86 23.91 -18.28 -11.52
CA THR A 86 22.65 -18.32 -12.29
C THR A 86 22.23 -16.93 -12.77
N TYR A 87 22.29 -15.91 -11.90
CA TYR A 87 21.94 -14.55 -12.26
C TYR A 87 22.90 -13.95 -13.29
N LYS A 88 24.20 -14.23 -13.19
CA LYS A 88 25.17 -13.82 -14.21
C LYS A 88 24.83 -14.41 -15.58
N THR A 89 24.53 -15.71 -15.66
CA THR A 89 24.13 -16.37 -16.91
C THR A 89 22.84 -15.78 -17.49
N LEU A 90 21.84 -15.51 -16.65
CA LEU A 90 20.59 -14.88 -17.10
C LEU A 90 20.81 -13.45 -17.59
N MET A 91 21.63 -12.66 -16.89
CA MET A 91 22.01 -11.31 -17.34
C MET A 91 22.76 -11.32 -18.67
N GLU A 92 23.66 -12.29 -18.87
CA GLU A 92 24.37 -12.43 -20.14
C GLU A 92 23.43 -12.76 -21.31
N GLY A 93 22.36 -13.51 -21.05
CA GLY A 93 21.28 -13.75 -22.00
C GLY A 93 20.42 -12.52 -22.29
N CYS A 94 20.38 -11.54 -21.38
CA CYS A 94 19.62 -10.30 -21.51
C CYS A 94 20.44 -9.10 -22.04
N LYS A 95 21.63 -9.33 -22.64
CA LYS A 95 22.52 -8.28 -23.18
C LYS A 95 21.90 -7.36 -24.24
N THR A 96 20.73 -7.69 -24.78
CA THR A 96 19.91 -6.74 -25.50
C THR A 96 19.22 -5.83 -24.49
N LEU A 97 19.86 -4.71 -24.14
CA LEU A 97 19.17 -3.64 -23.43
C LEU A 97 17.87 -3.33 -24.19
N PRO A 98 16.72 -3.21 -23.51
CA PRO A 98 15.53 -2.68 -24.17
C PRO A 98 15.90 -1.34 -24.80
N PRO A 99 15.37 -1.00 -25.99
CA PRO A 99 15.74 0.20 -26.74
C PRO A 99 15.51 1.54 -26.00
N ASN A 100 14.97 1.50 -24.78
CA ASN A 100 14.65 2.64 -23.92
C ASN A 100 15.47 2.72 -22.63
N VAL A 101 16.51 1.89 -22.45
CA VAL A 101 17.47 2.12 -21.35
C VAL A 101 18.43 3.20 -21.81
N MET A 102 18.05 4.46 -21.55
CA MET A 102 18.95 5.59 -21.78
C MET A 102 20.25 5.34 -21.02
N ASN A 103 21.39 5.50 -21.69
CA ASN A 103 22.64 5.56 -20.97
C ASN A 103 22.58 6.79 -20.07
N ILE A 104 23.13 6.71 -18.85
CA ILE A 104 23.26 7.86 -17.94
C ILE A 104 24.02 9.03 -18.62
N PHE A 105 24.79 8.72 -19.68
CA PHE A 105 25.54 9.66 -20.50
C PHE A 105 24.83 10.15 -21.77
N ASP A 106 23.61 9.67 -22.04
CA ASP A 106 22.77 10.25 -23.08
C ASP A 106 22.20 11.56 -22.53
N LEU A 107 23.03 12.61 -22.54
CA LEU A 107 22.54 13.97 -22.35
C LEU A 107 21.39 14.20 -23.32
N PRO A 108 20.31 14.91 -22.93
CA PRO A 108 19.25 15.29 -23.86
C PRO A 108 19.86 16.17 -24.96
N ALA A 109 20.29 15.54 -26.05
CA ALA A 109 21.01 16.17 -27.15
C ALA A 109 20.15 17.18 -27.93
N ASN A 110 18.84 17.20 -27.69
CA ASN A 110 17.88 17.97 -28.47
C ASN A 110 17.50 19.33 -27.85
N ASP A 111 17.94 19.62 -26.62
CA ASP A 111 17.66 20.91 -25.95
C ASP A 111 18.92 21.74 -25.67
N LEU A 112 20.06 21.42 -26.31
CA LEU A 112 21.20 22.33 -26.26
C LEU A 112 20.89 23.60 -27.08
N PRO A 113 20.91 24.78 -26.45
CA PRO A 113 20.69 26.03 -27.17
C PRO A 113 21.79 26.24 -28.21
N LYS A 114 21.37 26.65 -29.42
CA LYS A 114 22.18 26.70 -30.65
C LYS A 114 23.45 27.56 -30.55
N SER A 115 23.60 28.39 -29.53
CA SER A 115 24.91 28.85 -29.05
C SER A 115 24.82 29.39 -27.61
N PRO A 116 25.90 29.33 -26.80
CA PRO A 116 25.93 29.94 -25.47
C PRO A 116 25.64 31.45 -25.50
N LYS A 117 26.01 32.14 -26.59
CA LYS A 117 25.74 33.57 -26.80
C LYS A 117 24.25 33.85 -26.91
N ASP A 118 23.48 32.94 -27.52
CA ASP A 118 22.03 33.10 -27.70
C ASP A 118 21.24 32.87 -26.41
N VAL A 119 21.81 32.16 -25.43
CA VAL A 119 21.19 31.96 -24.10
C VAL A 119 21.49 33.14 -23.19
N LEU A 120 22.76 33.54 -23.14
CA LEU A 120 23.23 34.59 -22.24
C LEU A 120 22.80 36.00 -22.70
N SER A 121 22.40 36.14 -23.95
CA SER A 121 21.80 37.37 -24.50
C SER A 121 20.29 37.49 -24.27
N LYS A 122 19.62 36.44 -23.78
CA LYS A 122 18.18 36.48 -23.47
C LYS A 122 17.89 37.47 -22.34
N SER A 123 16.64 37.92 -22.30
CA SER A 123 16.14 38.78 -21.23
C SER A 123 16.44 38.18 -19.86
N ARG A 124 17.03 38.99 -19.00
CA ARG A 124 17.34 38.62 -17.62
C ARG A 124 16.04 38.47 -16.83
N VAL A 125 16.10 37.65 -15.77
CA VAL A 125 15.04 37.56 -14.75
C VAL A 125 14.64 38.99 -14.34
N THR A 126 13.34 39.28 -14.41
CA THR A 126 12.87 40.64 -14.11
C THR A 126 12.91 40.89 -12.61
N LYS A 127 12.97 42.16 -12.21
CA LYS A 127 12.90 42.52 -10.78
C LYS A 127 11.55 42.13 -10.17
N GLU A 128 10.50 42.10 -10.98
CA GLU A 128 9.16 41.67 -10.58
C GLU A 128 9.14 40.18 -10.25
N ASP A 129 9.76 39.33 -11.09
CA ASP A 129 9.88 37.89 -10.83
C ASP A 129 10.66 37.62 -9.53
N LEU A 130 11.73 38.39 -9.29
CA LEU A 130 12.52 38.29 -8.06
C LEU A 130 11.72 38.72 -6.83
N ALA A 131 10.94 39.79 -6.94
CA ALA A 131 10.06 40.25 -5.86
C ALA A 131 8.95 39.23 -5.57
N MET A 132 8.34 38.65 -6.61
CA MET A 132 7.30 37.63 -6.48
C MET A 132 7.84 36.37 -5.81
N THR A 133 9.00 35.88 -6.24
CA THR A 133 9.64 34.69 -5.65
C THR A 133 10.06 34.93 -4.20
N THR A 134 10.60 36.10 -3.90
CA THR A 134 10.95 36.47 -2.51
C THR A 134 9.71 36.55 -1.63
N LYS A 135 8.62 37.13 -2.13
CA LYS A 135 7.34 37.18 -1.41
C LYS A 135 6.80 35.77 -1.15
N ALA A 136 6.76 34.92 -2.18
CA ALA A 136 6.29 33.54 -2.03
C ALA A 136 7.13 32.76 -1.00
N LEU A 137 8.44 32.99 -0.94
CA LEU A 137 9.31 32.37 0.05
C LEU A 137 9.01 32.85 1.47
N ASN A 138 8.76 34.16 1.65
CA ASN A 138 8.36 34.72 2.95
C ASN A 138 7.00 34.17 3.40
N ASP A 139 6.02 34.09 2.49
CA ASP A 139 4.69 33.54 2.79
C ASP A 139 4.79 32.06 3.21
N ILE A 140 5.68 31.27 2.57
CA ILE A 140 5.95 29.88 2.96
C ILE A 140 6.60 29.82 4.33
N GLN A 141 7.59 30.67 4.60
CA GLN A 141 8.27 30.70 5.89
C GLN A 141 7.29 31.02 7.02
N GLU A 142 6.44 32.03 6.84
CA GLU A 142 5.38 32.38 7.79
C GLU A 142 4.41 31.21 8.02
N ALA A 143 3.98 30.53 6.95
CA ALA A 143 3.11 29.36 7.07
C ALA A 143 3.76 28.19 7.85
N VAL A 144 5.08 28.02 7.73
CA VAL A 144 5.83 27.00 8.49
C VAL A 144 5.90 27.35 9.98
N GLU A 145 6.07 28.62 10.33
CA GLU A 145 6.07 29.07 11.73
C GLU A 145 4.70 28.89 12.42
N HIS A 146 3.61 28.88 11.64
CA HIS A 146 2.28 28.56 12.14
C HIS A 146 2.00 27.06 12.31
N MET A 147 2.88 26.16 11.85
CA MET A 147 2.73 24.71 12.08
C MET A 147 3.21 24.33 13.49
N GLN A 148 2.35 24.57 14.48
CA GLN A 148 2.59 24.25 15.88
C GLN A 148 1.37 23.59 16.52
N ILE A 149 1.62 22.72 17.50
CA ILE A 149 0.58 22.02 18.23
C ILE A 149 -0.05 22.99 19.24
N GLU A 150 -1.33 23.28 19.09
CA GLU A 150 -2.09 24.08 20.04
C GLU A 150 -2.25 23.33 21.36
N TYR A 151 -1.94 23.98 22.48
CA TYR A 151 -2.13 23.42 23.81
C TYR A 151 -3.61 23.45 24.20
N ILE A 152 -4.25 22.29 24.25
CA ILE A 152 -5.66 22.12 24.65
C ILE A 152 -5.84 21.62 26.09
N GLY A 153 -4.75 21.34 26.81
CA GLY A 153 -4.77 20.82 28.18
C GLY A 153 -3.59 19.92 28.50
N GLU A 154 -3.52 19.45 29.75
CA GLU A 154 -2.43 18.57 30.21
C GLU A 154 -2.59 17.16 29.63
N PHE A 155 -1.58 16.69 28.89
CA PHE A 155 -1.52 15.29 28.43
C PHE A 155 -1.07 14.33 29.55
N VAL A 156 -0.33 14.84 30.53
CA VAL A 156 0.20 14.07 31.65
C VAL A 156 -0.40 14.62 32.93
N VAL A 157 -1.23 13.82 33.60
CA VAL A 157 -1.74 14.12 34.93
C VAL A 157 -0.93 13.31 35.95
N PRO A 158 -0.15 13.97 36.83
CA PRO A 158 0.63 13.26 37.83
C PRO A 158 -0.29 12.69 38.92
N LEU A 159 -0.23 11.37 39.13
CA LEU A 159 -0.90 10.73 40.25
C LEU A 159 -0.07 10.94 41.52
N THR A 160 -0.47 11.92 42.33
CA THR A 160 0.04 12.02 43.70
C THR A 160 -0.85 11.19 44.61
N PHE A 161 -0.38 10.01 44.98
CA PHE A 161 -0.96 9.27 46.09
C PHE A 161 -0.58 10.00 47.37
N ALA A 162 -1.53 10.73 47.96
CA ALA A 162 -1.39 11.26 49.30
C ALA A 162 -1.17 10.07 50.26
N THR A 163 0.07 9.83 50.65
CA THR A 163 0.36 9.01 51.83
C THR A 163 -0.24 9.73 53.03
N PRO A 164 -1.13 9.09 53.82
CA PRO A 164 -1.66 9.72 55.02
C PRO A 164 -0.47 10.03 55.93
N VAL A 165 -0.37 11.30 56.31
CA VAL A 165 0.55 11.79 57.34
C VAL A 165 0.23 11.00 58.60
N GLY A 166 1.17 10.18 59.05
CA GLY A 166 1.10 9.52 60.35
C GLY A 166 1.04 10.60 61.43
N GLU A 167 -0.02 10.55 62.22
CA GLU A 167 -0.13 11.27 63.49
C GLU A 167 0.87 10.64 64.48
N ASP A 168 1.81 11.45 64.97
CA ASP A 168 2.53 11.24 66.23
C ASP A 168 1.91 12.16 67.30
#